data_AF-A0A182FBT6-F1
#
_entry.id   AF-A0A182FBT6-F1
#
_cell.length_a   1.000
_cell.length_b   1.000
_cell.length_c   1.000
_cell.angle_alpha   90.00
_cell.angle_beta   90.00
_cell.angle_gamma   90.00
#
_symmetry.space_group_name_H-M   'P 1'
#
loop_
_entity.id
_entity.type
_entity.pdbx_description
1 polymer ?
#
loop_
_entity_poly.entity_id
_entity_poly.type
_entity_poly.pdbx_seq_one_letter_code
_entity_poly.pdbx_strand_id
1 'polypeptide(L)'
;LTGTIRRTTTTQREQRARTASHEDTNSKQGELEKSEVLTAYPYTPGVCTMNARSHTFTLQLEPCQLEEAAASIFHTILFHRSLGKFRIIDHSSYTAGSLGYQEVDCQLIDLTYIRCSSQSLDQTVYRQLVAFARQLHSGHVGQISLEFYQRRRNRWHTYQTAASCFPWEVWSVQLELLELRDERERELCRDRLGDTLRETICGIVELVGRDDYLPDVPCRNELHMVYDTSYPDVQPYLFQFRNTTQGTTVPSFGATVGKTLQKLMDPFG
;
A
#
# COMPACT_ATOMS: atom_id res chain seq x y z
N LEU A 1 29.61 0.68 19.55
CA LEU A 1 29.50 -0.78 19.74
C LEU A 1 28.43 -1.28 18.78
N THR A 2 28.89 -1.87 17.69
CA THR A 2 28.13 -2.45 16.58
C THR A 2 27.39 -3.69 17.06
N GLY A 3 26.07 -3.72 16.89
CA GLY A 3 25.22 -4.86 17.25
C GLY A 3 24.36 -5.28 16.06
N THR A 4 24.85 -6.27 15.33
CA THR A 4 24.15 -6.99 14.26
C THR A 4 23.01 -7.82 14.85
N ILE A 5 21.78 -7.66 14.33
CA ILE A 5 20.65 -8.53 14.69
C ILE A 5 20.69 -9.78 13.80
N ARG A 6 20.80 -10.95 14.44
CA ARG A 6 20.62 -12.26 13.80
C ARG A 6 19.14 -12.52 13.56
N ARG A 7 18.75 -12.75 12.31
CA ARG A 7 17.49 -13.43 11.95
C ARG A 7 17.68 -14.93 12.13
N THR A 8 16.88 -15.57 12.97
CA THR A 8 16.69 -17.02 12.95
C THR A 8 15.28 -17.29 12.44
N THR A 9 15.14 -17.44 11.13
CA THR A 9 13.93 -17.96 10.50
C THR A 9 13.99 -19.48 10.56
N THR A 10 13.09 -20.09 11.35
CA THR A 10 12.86 -21.55 11.27
C THR A 10 11.61 -21.78 10.45
N THR A 11 11.79 -22.08 9.16
CA THR A 11 10.72 -22.52 8.27
C THR A 11 10.49 -24.01 8.52
N GLN A 12 9.48 -24.38 9.31
CA GLN A 12 8.99 -25.76 9.35
C GLN A 12 7.89 -25.93 8.31
N ARG A 13 8.12 -26.84 7.36
CA ARG A 13 7.18 -27.23 6.30
C ARG A 13 6.55 -28.55 6.72
N GLU A 14 5.33 -28.53 7.25
CA GLU A 14 4.56 -29.75 7.47
C GLU A 14 3.55 -29.94 6.32
N GLN A 15 3.78 -30.98 5.51
CA GLN A 15 2.80 -31.51 4.57
C GLN A 15 1.99 -32.60 5.28
N ARG A 16 0.67 -32.41 5.41
CA ARG A 16 -0.25 -33.53 5.62
C ARG A 16 -1.30 -33.55 4.51
N ALA A 17 -1.16 -34.54 3.64
CA ALA A 17 -2.18 -34.95 2.69
C ALA A 17 -3.23 -35.82 3.40
N ARG A 18 -4.52 -35.53 3.20
CA ARG A 18 -5.61 -36.52 3.20
C ARG A 18 -6.68 -36.14 2.17
N THR A 19 -7.17 -37.19 1.53
CA THR A 19 -7.98 -37.29 0.31
C THR A 19 -9.49 -37.21 0.52
N ALA A 20 -10.16 -36.81 -0.58
CA ALA A 20 -11.50 -37.17 -1.08
C ALA A 20 -12.72 -36.28 -0.77
N SER A 21 -13.16 -35.62 -1.86
CA SER A 21 -14.52 -35.47 -2.41
C SER A 21 -15.62 -34.73 -1.63
N HIS A 22 -15.95 -33.51 -2.06
CA HIS A 22 -17.15 -33.20 -2.85
C HIS A 22 -17.05 -31.76 -3.38
N GLU A 23 -17.64 -31.49 -4.55
CA GLU A 23 -17.68 -30.17 -5.19
C GLU A 23 -18.50 -29.19 -4.35
N ASP A 24 -17.84 -28.11 -3.94
CA ASP A 24 -18.43 -26.80 -3.70
C ASP A 24 -17.36 -25.79 -4.10
N THR A 25 -17.77 -24.70 -4.75
CA THR A 25 -16.92 -23.57 -5.15
C THR A 25 -16.19 -23.01 -3.93
N ASN A 26 -14.99 -23.52 -3.68
CA ASN A 26 -14.23 -23.29 -2.47
C ASN A 26 -13.28 -22.11 -2.70
N SER A 27 -13.66 -20.92 -2.26
CA SER A 27 -12.70 -19.84 -2.04
C SER A 27 -11.67 -20.35 -1.04
N LYS A 28 -10.44 -20.61 -1.50
CA LYS A 28 -9.36 -21.06 -0.63
C LYS A 28 -9.00 -19.93 0.33
N GLN A 29 -9.53 -20.02 1.54
CA GLN A 29 -9.11 -19.22 2.67
C GLN A 29 -8.06 -19.97 3.46
N GLY A 30 -6.99 -19.27 3.83
CA GLY A 30 -5.94 -19.81 4.67
C GLY A 30 -5.48 -18.77 5.69
N GLU A 31 -4.83 -19.25 6.75
CA GLU A 31 -4.12 -18.38 7.68
C GLU A 31 -2.62 -18.54 7.46
N LEU A 32 -1.92 -17.42 7.30
CA LEU A 32 -0.47 -17.42 7.35
C LEU A 32 -0.03 -17.08 8.78
N GLU A 33 0.63 -18.02 9.44
CA GLU A 33 1.31 -17.74 10.70
C GLU A 33 2.54 -16.86 10.43
N LYS A 34 2.36 -15.54 10.56
CA LYS A 34 3.45 -14.59 10.80
C LYS A 34 3.53 -14.31 12.30
N SER A 35 3.75 -15.35 13.10
CA SER A 35 3.87 -15.18 14.56
C SER A 35 5.25 -14.62 14.88
N GLU A 36 5.32 -13.32 15.15
CA GLU A 36 6.52 -12.66 15.67
C GLU A 36 6.23 -12.06 17.05
N VAL A 37 7.11 -12.34 18.00
CA VAL A 37 7.16 -11.62 19.28
C VAL A 37 7.92 -10.33 19.02
N LEU A 38 7.18 -9.22 18.97
CA LEU A 38 7.75 -7.90 18.70
C LEU A 38 8.06 -7.21 20.02
N THR A 39 9.32 -6.86 20.23
CA THR A 39 9.76 -6.10 21.40
C THR A 39 9.63 -4.62 21.11
N ALA A 40 8.91 -3.86 21.95
CA ALA A 40 8.81 -2.43 21.79
C ALA A 40 10.17 -1.77 22.08
N TYR A 41 10.67 -0.98 21.13
CA TYR A 41 11.85 -0.15 21.36
C TYR A 41 11.43 1.28 21.71
N PRO A 42 12.09 1.95 22.67
CA PRO A 42 11.85 3.36 22.94
C PRO A 42 12.18 4.17 21.69
N TYR A 43 11.23 4.95 21.20
CA TYR A 43 11.38 5.80 20.02
C TYR A 43 12.53 6.81 20.23
N THR A 44 13.60 6.67 19.46
CA THR A 44 14.66 7.67 19.39
C THR A 44 14.29 8.70 18.31
N PRO A 45 14.09 9.98 18.66
CA PRO A 45 13.75 11.01 17.68
C PRO A 45 14.99 11.32 16.83
N GLY A 46 15.19 10.54 15.77
CA GLY A 46 16.10 10.89 14.69
C GLY A 46 15.48 11.96 13.79
N VAL A 47 16.26 12.97 13.43
CA VAL A 47 15.94 13.84 12.28
C VAL A 47 16.09 12.98 11.02
N CYS A 48 15.06 12.19 10.69
CA CYS A 48 15.04 11.49 9.41
C CYS A 48 14.42 12.43 8.38
N THR A 49 15.26 13.05 7.56
CA THR A 49 14.89 13.35 6.17
C THR A 49 14.67 11.99 5.49
N MET A 50 13.45 11.44 5.59
CA MET A 50 13.13 10.17 4.94
C MET A 50 12.96 10.44 3.45
N ASN A 51 13.91 9.98 2.65
CA ASN A 51 13.69 9.81 1.23
C ASN A 51 12.71 8.66 1.08
N ALA A 52 11.43 8.96 0.89
CA ALA A 52 10.42 7.95 0.63
C ALA A 52 10.84 7.14 -0.60
N ARG A 53 10.83 5.81 -0.50
CA ARG A 53 11.05 4.95 -1.66
C ARG A 53 9.83 5.02 -2.56
N SER A 54 10.05 5.04 -3.87
CA SER A 54 8.97 5.13 -4.85
C SER A 54 9.12 4.05 -5.91
N HIS A 55 8.02 3.37 -6.19
CA HIS A 55 7.90 2.39 -7.28
C HIS A 55 6.75 2.81 -8.20
N THR A 56 6.95 2.65 -9.51
CA THR A 56 5.94 3.01 -10.51
C THR A 56 5.76 1.86 -11.49
N PHE A 57 4.51 1.49 -11.72
CA PHE A 57 4.09 0.52 -12.72
C PHE A 57 3.21 1.20 -13.75
N THR A 58 3.26 0.74 -15.00
CA THR A 58 2.43 1.27 -16.08
C THR A 58 1.58 0.16 -16.65
N LEU A 59 0.28 0.40 -16.77
CA LEU A 59 -0.70 -0.53 -17.31
C LEU A 59 -1.47 0.12 -18.46
N GLN A 60 -1.70 -0.66 -19.51
CA GLN A 60 -2.61 -0.31 -20.61
C GLN A 60 -3.76 -1.32 -20.63
N LEU A 61 -5.00 -0.84 -20.50
CA LEU A 61 -6.16 -1.71 -20.28
C LEU A 61 -7.47 -1.10 -20.78
N GLU A 62 -8.50 -1.93 -20.95
CA GLU A 62 -9.87 -1.45 -21.23
C GLU A 62 -10.50 -0.89 -19.93
N PRO A 63 -11.33 0.17 -19.98
CA PRO A 63 -11.88 0.80 -18.77
C PRO A 63 -12.53 -0.15 -17.75
N CYS A 64 -13.18 -1.22 -18.22
CA CYS A 64 -13.81 -2.22 -17.35
C CYS A 64 -12.79 -3.01 -16.49
N GLN A 65 -11.55 -3.19 -16.97
CA GLN A 65 -10.51 -3.97 -16.31
C GLN A 65 -9.77 -3.21 -15.20
N LEU A 66 -9.97 -1.88 -15.11
CA LEU A 66 -9.19 -1.00 -14.25
C LEU A 66 -9.25 -1.41 -12.78
N GLU A 67 -10.44 -1.66 -12.27
CA GLU A 67 -10.67 -1.95 -10.85
C GLU A 67 -9.98 -3.27 -10.47
N GLU A 68 -10.12 -4.32 -11.27
CA GLU A 68 -9.48 -5.62 -11.01
C GLU A 68 -7.95 -5.54 -11.12
N ALA A 69 -7.43 -4.86 -12.14
CA ALA A 69 -5.99 -4.71 -12.35
C ALA A 69 -5.32 -3.92 -11.23
N ALA A 70 -5.90 -2.80 -10.81
CA ALA A 70 -5.35 -1.99 -9.73
C ALA A 70 -5.54 -2.68 -8.36
N ALA A 71 -6.66 -3.37 -8.15
CA ALA A 71 -6.91 -4.13 -6.92
C ALA A 71 -5.87 -5.24 -6.73
N SER A 72 -5.52 -5.99 -7.79
CA SER A 72 -4.53 -7.07 -7.70
C SER A 72 -3.16 -6.58 -7.25
N ILE A 73 -2.73 -5.41 -7.74
CA ILE A 73 -1.48 -4.75 -7.32
C ILE A 73 -1.58 -4.27 -5.88
N PHE A 74 -2.59 -3.47 -5.54
CA PHE A 74 -2.67 -2.85 -4.22
C PHE A 74 -2.93 -3.87 -3.10
N HIS A 75 -3.71 -4.91 -3.35
CA HIS A 75 -3.89 -5.99 -2.38
C HIS A 75 -2.62 -6.80 -2.16
N THR A 76 -1.84 -7.05 -3.21
CA THR A 76 -0.52 -7.69 -3.07
C THR A 76 0.39 -6.84 -2.17
N ILE A 77 0.49 -5.53 -2.44
CA ILE A 77 1.30 -4.62 -1.63
C ILE A 77 0.81 -4.58 -0.17
N LEU A 78 -0.51 -4.42 0.05
CA LEU A 78 -1.10 -4.37 1.38
C LEU A 78 -0.90 -5.69 2.14
N PHE A 79 -0.93 -6.84 1.47
CA PHE A 79 -0.66 -8.14 2.07
C PHE A 79 0.76 -8.23 2.65
N HIS A 80 1.74 -7.64 1.96
CA HIS A 80 3.12 -7.55 2.43
C HIS A 80 3.37 -6.42 3.44
N ARG A 81 2.45 -5.46 3.55
CA ARG A 81 2.51 -4.31 4.48
C ARG A 81 1.44 -4.35 5.56
N SER A 82 0.91 -5.54 5.81
CA SER A 82 -0.03 -5.83 6.89
C SER A 82 0.47 -6.95 7.78
N LEU A 83 0.12 -6.84 9.05
CA LEU A 83 0.32 -7.87 10.06
C LEU A 83 -1.05 -8.36 10.54
N GLY A 84 -1.08 -9.51 11.22
CA GLY A 84 -2.27 -9.89 11.96
C GLY A 84 -2.48 -8.97 13.15
N LYS A 85 -3.72 -8.92 13.65
CA LYS A 85 -4.11 -7.97 14.70
C LYS A 85 -3.20 -8.06 15.93
N PHE A 86 -2.66 -6.94 16.38
CA PHE A 86 -1.85 -6.91 17.59
C PHE A 86 -2.68 -7.23 18.83
N ARG A 87 -2.21 -8.20 19.60
CA ARG A 87 -2.70 -8.50 20.96
C ARG A 87 -1.62 -8.10 21.95
N ILE A 88 -2.03 -7.34 22.95
CA ILE A 88 -1.13 -6.80 23.97
C ILE A 88 -0.97 -7.88 25.05
N ILE A 89 0.27 -8.20 25.40
CA ILE A 89 0.59 -9.10 26.51
C ILE A 89 0.95 -8.29 27.76
N ASP A 90 1.82 -7.29 27.63
CA ASP A 90 2.26 -6.43 28.74
C ASP A 90 2.49 -4.95 28.32
N HIS A 91 3.15 -4.15 29.16
CA HIS A 91 3.43 -2.73 28.89
C HIS A 91 4.40 -2.48 27.72
N SER A 92 5.17 -3.49 27.31
CA SER A 92 6.28 -3.41 26.36
C SER A 92 6.32 -4.53 25.30
N SER A 93 5.43 -5.52 25.37
CA SER A 93 5.41 -6.66 24.45
C SER A 93 4.05 -6.84 23.75
N TYR A 94 4.12 -7.26 22.50
CA TYR A 94 2.97 -7.58 21.67
C TYR A 94 3.12 -8.97 21.04
N THR A 95 1.98 -9.57 20.74
CA THR A 95 1.88 -10.62 19.73
C THR A 95 1.16 -10.07 18.51
N ALA A 96 1.77 -10.24 17.34
CA ALA A 96 1.02 -10.17 16.11
C ALA A 96 0.18 -11.45 15.97
N GLY A 97 -1.12 -11.31 15.73
CA GLY A 97 -1.97 -12.45 15.36
C GLY A 97 -1.60 -13.03 13.99
N SER A 98 -2.28 -14.11 13.61
CA SER A 98 -2.22 -14.64 12.24
C SER A 98 -2.83 -13.66 11.24
N LEU A 99 -2.26 -13.58 10.04
CA LEU A 99 -2.84 -12.82 8.93
C LEU A 99 -3.57 -13.79 8.01
N GLY A 100 -4.89 -13.71 7.98
CA GLY A 100 -5.71 -14.47 7.03
C GLY A 100 -5.52 -13.96 5.60
N TYR A 101 -5.61 -14.87 4.64
CA TYR A 101 -5.58 -14.56 3.21
C TYR A 101 -6.67 -15.31 2.43
N GLN A 102 -7.01 -14.77 1.27
CA GLN A 102 -7.96 -15.36 0.34
C GLN A 102 -7.51 -15.14 -1.11
N GLU A 103 -7.76 -16.14 -1.94
CA GLU A 103 -7.62 -16.06 -3.39
C GLU A 103 -8.84 -15.32 -4.00
N VAL A 104 -8.57 -14.44 -4.96
CA VAL A 104 -9.57 -13.67 -5.69
C VAL A 104 -9.36 -13.86 -7.18
N ASP A 105 -10.34 -14.48 -7.84
CA ASP A 105 -10.36 -14.69 -9.28
C ASP A 105 -10.92 -13.44 -9.99
N CYS A 106 -10.12 -12.84 -10.86
CA CYS A 106 -10.57 -11.76 -11.72
C CYS A 106 -11.54 -12.29 -12.79
N GLN A 107 -12.57 -11.51 -13.12
CA GLN A 107 -13.58 -11.86 -14.11
C GLN A 107 -13.23 -11.33 -15.51
N LEU A 108 -12.49 -10.22 -15.59
CA LEU A 108 -12.16 -9.53 -16.83
C LEU A 108 -10.69 -9.71 -17.24
N ILE A 109 -9.91 -10.38 -16.40
CA ILE A 109 -8.48 -10.62 -16.56
C ILE A 109 -8.20 -12.08 -16.19
N ASP A 110 -7.36 -12.77 -16.95
CA ASP A 110 -6.89 -14.12 -16.60
C ASP A 110 -5.85 -14.04 -15.46
N LEU A 111 -6.32 -13.80 -14.25
CA LEU A 111 -5.49 -13.64 -13.06
C LEU A 111 -6.25 -14.04 -11.79
N THR A 112 -5.58 -14.78 -10.94
CA THR A 112 -5.97 -14.96 -9.53
C THR A 112 -4.92 -14.29 -8.66
N TYR A 113 -5.33 -13.39 -7.76
CA TYR A 113 -4.42 -12.74 -6.82
C TYR A 113 -4.81 -13.05 -5.37
N ILE A 114 -3.91 -12.75 -4.43
CA ILE A 114 -4.14 -12.94 -3.00
C ILE A 114 -4.37 -11.59 -2.34
N ARG A 115 -5.33 -11.54 -1.41
CA ARG A 115 -5.51 -10.39 -0.52
C ARG A 115 -5.62 -10.83 0.94
N CYS A 116 -5.42 -9.87 1.85
CA CYS A 116 -5.79 -10.06 3.26
C CYS A 116 -7.27 -10.47 3.36
N SER A 117 -7.58 -11.43 4.22
CA SER A 117 -8.96 -11.78 4.59
C SER A 117 -9.54 -10.73 5.53
N SER A 118 -9.70 -9.50 5.02
CA SER A 118 -10.32 -8.38 5.73
C SER A 118 -11.29 -7.64 4.83
N GLN A 119 -12.58 -7.75 5.15
CA GLN A 119 -13.65 -7.09 4.39
C GLN A 119 -13.55 -5.56 4.50
N SER A 120 -13.17 -5.04 5.67
CA SER A 120 -12.99 -3.60 5.86
C SER A 120 -11.85 -3.04 5.02
N LEU A 121 -10.73 -3.77 4.91
CA LEU A 121 -9.59 -3.33 4.09
C LEU A 121 -9.93 -3.42 2.60
N ASP A 122 -10.62 -4.48 2.18
CA ASP A 122 -11.17 -4.66 0.84
C ASP A 122 -12.09 -3.50 0.44
N GLN A 123 -13.05 -3.14 1.31
CA GLN A 123 -13.92 -1.99 1.07
C GLN A 123 -13.17 -0.67 0.97
N THR A 124 -12.10 -0.47 1.74
CA THR A 124 -11.26 0.74 1.63
C THR A 124 -10.61 0.82 0.24
N VAL A 125 -10.00 -0.27 -0.23
CA VAL A 125 -9.37 -0.32 -1.57
C VAL A 125 -10.42 -0.10 -2.65
N TYR A 126 -11.53 -0.86 -2.61
CA TYR A 126 -12.63 -0.76 -3.57
C TYR A 126 -13.18 0.66 -3.70
N ARG A 127 -13.47 1.34 -2.58
CA ARG A 127 -13.99 2.72 -2.60
C ARG A 127 -13.04 3.69 -3.30
N GLN A 128 -11.73 3.54 -3.10
CA GLN A 128 -10.72 4.40 -3.72
C GLN A 128 -10.59 4.11 -5.21
N LEU A 129 -10.61 2.84 -5.61
CA LEU A 129 -10.56 2.44 -7.02
C LEU A 129 -11.79 2.89 -7.80
N VAL A 130 -13.01 2.71 -7.27
CA VAL A 130 -14.24 3.19 -7.91
C VAL A 130 -14.23 4.71 -8.04
N ALA A 131 -13.79 5.43 -7.00
CA ALA A 131 -13.71 6.89 -7.05
C ALA A 131 -12.69 7.36 -8.11
N PHE A 132 -11.54 6.70 -8.18
CA PHE A 132 -10.51 6.98 -9.18
C PHE A 132 -10.97 6.64 -10.59
N ALA A 133 -11.59 5.47 -10.80
CA ALA A 133 -12.14 5.05 -12.08
C ALA A 133 -13.08 6.13 -12.60
N ARG A 134 -14.06 6.58 -11.79
CA ARG A 134 -15.00 7.65 -12.17
C ARG A 134 -14.30 8.95 -12.60
N GLN A 135 -13.19 9.33 -11.96
CA GLN A 135 -12.40 10.51 -12.34
C GLN A 135 -11.63 10.28 -13.65
N LEU A 136 -11.09 9.07 -13.84
CA LEU A 136 -10.32 8.69 -15.02
C LEU A 136 -11.21 8.55 -16.28
N HIS A 137 -12.49 8.20 -16.15
CA HIS A 137 -13.38 8.14 -17.32
C HIS A 137 -13.46 9.45 -18.12
N SER A 138 -13.08 10.60 -17.53
CA SER A 138 -12.96 11.88 -18.24
C SER A 138 -11.61 12.13 -18.94
N GLY A 139 -10.57 11.36 -18.62
CA GLY A 139 -9.22 11.51 -19.17
C GLY A 139 -8.55 10.16 -19.38
N HIS A 140 -8.08 9.87 -20.60
CA HIS A 140 -7.56 8.56 -20.99
C HIS A 140 -6.29 8.11 -20.21
N VAL A 141 -5.67 9.00 -19.42
CA VAL A 141 -4.45 8.70 -18.65
C VAL A 141 -4.55 9.27 -17.24
N GLY A 142 -4.12 8.48 -16.26
CA GLY A 142 -4.01 8.91 -14.87
C GLY A 142 -3.15 8.01 -14.02
N GLN A 143 -2.96 8.41 -12.77
CA GLN A 143 -2.15 7.70 -11.79
C GLN A 143 -2.90 7.59 -10.49
N ILE A 144 -2.84 6.41 -9.87
CA ILE A 144 -3.26 6.19 -8.49
C ILE A 144 -2.08 5.62 -7.70
N SER A 145 -1.86 6.15 -6.52
CA SER A 145 -0.73 5.84 -5.66
C SER A 145 -1.20 5.40 -4.28
N LEU A 146 -0.57 4.36 -3.75
CA LEU A 146 -0.68 3.92 -2.36
C LEU A 146 0.57 4.37 -1.61
N GLU A 147 0.40 5.24 -0.63
CA GLU A 147 1.49 5.79 0.19
C GLU A 147 1.43 5.24 1.61
N PHE A 148 2.52 4.65 2.08
CA PHE A 148 2.72 4.32 3.49
C PHE A 148 3.44 5.45 4.21
N TYR A 149 2.98 5.80 5.40
CA TYR A 149 3.52 6.92 6.16
C TYR A 149 3.64 6.65 7.66
N GLN A 150 4.42 7.48 8.34
CA GLN A 150 4.41 7.57 9.81
C GLN A 150 3.83 8.92 10.23
N ARG A 151 3.10 8.95 11.33
CA ARG A 151 2.75 10.20 12.02
C ARG A 151 3.86 10.54 12.98
N ARG A 152 4.34 11.78 12.95
CA ARG A 152 5.28 12.29 13.96
C ARG A 152 4.70 13.51 14.64
N ARG A 153 4.88 13.57 15.96
CA ARG A 153 4.62 14.79 16.72
C ARG A 153 5.72 15.79 16.41
N ASN A 154 5.36 16.94 15.84
CA ASN A 154 6.31 18.01 15.64
C ASN A 154 6.66 18.59 17.03
N ARG A 155 7.91 18.45 17.46
CA ARG A 155 8.37 18.90 18.78
C ARG A 155 9.11 20.24 18.68
N TRP A 156 8.59 21.19 17.89
CA TRP A 156 9.03 22.57 17.98
C TRP A 156 8.46 23.20 19.27
N HIS A 157 9.33 23.80 20.09
CA HIS A 157 9.13 24.04 21.52
C HIS A 157 8.13 25.14 21.93
N THR A 158 7.26 25.62 21.04
CA THR A 158 6.32 26.71 21.40
C THR A 158 4.91 26.57 20.83
N TYR A 159 4.66 25.70 19.85
CA TYR A 159 3.31 25.49 19.33
C TYR A 159 3.12 24.02 19.00
N GLN A 160 2.26 23.35 19.77
CA GLN A 160 1.86 21.97 19.58
C GLN A 160 1.07 21.89 18.27
N THR A 161 1.78 21.75 17.15
CA THR A 161 1.19 21.70 15.81
C THR A 161 0.78 20.27 15.46
N ALA A 162 -0.22 20.15 14.58
CA ALA A 162 -0.82 18.90 14.14
C ALA A 162 0.22 17.84 13.75
N ALA A 163 -0.11 16.56 13.97
CA ALA A 163 0.76 15.46 13.57
C ALA A 163 1.02 15.51 12.06
N SER A 164 2.28 15.64 11.67
CA SER A 164 2.67 15.62 10.25
C SER A 164 2.84 14.17 9.79
N CYS A 165 2.34 13.87 8.58
CA CYS A 165 2.49 12.58 7.93
C CYS A 165 3.76 12.57 7.08
N PHE A 166 4.64 11.59 7.32
CA PHE A 166 5.89 11.44 6.58
C PHE A 166 5.86 10.14 5.79
N PRO A 167 5.75 10.19 4.45
CA PRO A 167 5.78 8.99 3.63
C PRO A 167 7.16 8.33 3.72
N TRP A 168 7.17 7.00 3.76
CA TRP A 168 8.40 6.20 3.72
C TRP A 168 8.42 5.24 2.54
N GLU A 169 7.26 4.94 1.95
CA GLU A 169 7.15 4.12 0.76
C GLU A 169 5.91 4.52 -0.07
N VAL A 170 6.07 4.61 -1.39
CA VAL A 170 5.04 5.02 -2.35
C VAL A 170 5.00 4.04 -3.51
N TRP A 171 3.82 3.52 -3.82
CA TRP A 171 3.58 2.61 -4.93
C TRP A 171 2.58 3.26 -5.89
N SER A 172 2.99 3.54 -7.12
CA SER A 172 2.19 4.24 -8.10
C SER A 172 1.84 3.33 -9.28
N VAL A 173 0.57 3.33 -9.67
CA VAL A 173 0.08 2.66 -10.88
C VAL A 173 -0.39 3.73 -11.85
N GLN A 174 0.34 3.85 -12.96
CA GLN A 174 -0.01 4.69 -14.09
C GLN A 174 -0.88 3.87 -15.05
N LEU A 175 -2.01 4.44 -15.42
CA LEU A 175 -3.06 3.75 -16.18
C LEU A 175 -3.35 4.55 -17.44
N GLU A 176 -3.34 3.84 -18.57
CA GLU A 176 -3.74 4.33 -19.88
C GLU A 176 -4.93 3.48 -20.36
N LEU A 177 -6.06 4.15 -20.60
CA LEU A 177 -7.30 3.54 -21.05
C LEU A 177 -7.29 3.39 -22.57
N LEU A 178 -7.42 2.14 -23.03
CA LEU A 178 -7.44 1.80 -24.45
C LEU A 178 -8.86 1.78 -25.01
N GLU A 179 -9.00 2.31 -26.23
CA GLU A 179 -10.20 2.11 -27.05
C GLU A 179 -9.99 0.91 -27.97
N LEU A 180 -10.66 -0.21 -27.66
CA LEU A 180 -10.54 -1.47 -28.40
C LEU A 180 -11.71 -1.61 -29.37
N ARG A 181 -11.42 -1.98 -30.62
CA ARG A 181 -12.35 -1.88 -31.74
C ARG A 181 -13.15 -3.16 -31.98
N ASP A 182 -12.56 -4.30 -31.68
CA ASP A 182 -13.16 -5.62 -31.89
C ASP A 182 -12.79 -6.61 -30.76
N GLU A 183 -13.43 -7.78 -30.80
CA GLU A 183 -13.24 -8.81 -29.76
C GLU A 183 -11.82 -9.38 -29.77
N ARG A 184 -11.18 -9.45 -30.94
CA ARG A 184 -9.80 -9.96 -31.04
C ARG A 184 -8.82 -9.01 -30.35
N GLU A 185 -8.99 -7.70 -30.49
CA GLU A 185 -8.20 -6.71 -29.74
C GLU A 185 -8.45 -6.81 -28.23
N ARG A 186 -9.69 -7.08 -27.80
CA ARG A 186 -10.01 -7.32 -26.38
C ARG A 186 -9.34 -8.57 -25.82
N GLU A 187 -9.38 -9.68 -26.55
CA GLU A 187 -8.71 -10.92 -26.16
C GLU A 187 -7.20 -10.70 -26.01
N LEU A 188 -6.55 -10.09 -27.02
CA LEU A 188 -5.12 -9.79 -26.97
C LEU A 188 -4.75 -8.83 -25.83
N CYS A 189 -5.60 -7.83 -25.56
CA CYS A 189 -5.42 -6.91 -24.45
C CYS A 189 -5.50 -7.64 -23.11
N ARG A 190 -6.50 -8.51 -22.93
CA ARG A 190 -6.71 -9.31 -21.72
C ARG A 190 -5.53 -10.23 -21.43
N ASP A 191 -5.03 -10.94 -22.45
CA ASP A 191 -3.90 -11.87 -22.29
C ASP A 191 -2.63 -11.11 -21.90
N ARG A 192 -2.32 -10.03 -22.63
CA ARG A 192 -1.17 -9.17 -22.33
C ARG A 192 -1.25 -8.56 -20.93
N LEU A 193 -2.43 -8.09 -20.52
CA LEU A 193 -2.65 -7.51 -19.20
C LEU A 193 -2.45 -8.56 -18.10
N GLY A 194 -2.93 -9.79 -18.30
CA GLY A 194 -2.71 -10.91 -17.40
C GLY A 194 -1.23 -11.18 -17.18
N ASP A 195 -0.44 -11.30 -18.26
CA ASP A 195 1.01 -11.49 -18.18
C ASP A 195 1.72 -10.31 -17.49
N THR A 196 1.37 -9.08 -17.85
CA THR A 196 1.92 -7.87 -17.24
C THR A 196 1.67 -7.84 -15.73
N LEU A 197 0.48 -8.23 -15.29
CA LEU A 197 0.13 -8.24 -13.87
C LEU A 197 0.84 -9.37 -13.11
N ARG A 198 1.01 -10.55 -13.72
CA ARG A 198 1.81 -11.64 -13.11
C ARG A 198 3.25 -11.20 -12.89
N GLU A 199 3.88 -10.60 -13.89
CA GLU A 199 5.24 -10.05 -13.77
C GLU A 199 5.30 -8.94 -12.72
N THR A 200 4.32 -8.04 -12.71
CA THR A 200 4.24 -6.95 -11.73
C THR A 200 4.11 -7.48 -10.30
N ILE A 201 3.26 -8.49 -10.07
CA ILE A 201 3.08 -9.12 -8.77
C ILE A 201 4.36 -9.81 -8.31
N CYS A 202 5.01 -10.58 -9.18
CA CYS A 202 6.32 -11.19 -8.88
C CYS A 202 7.36 -10.12 -8.52
N GLY A 203 7.43 -9.04 -9.29
CA GLY A 203 8.33 -7.91 -9.01
C GLY A 203 8.03 -7.22 -7.68
N ILE A 204 6.75 -7.06 -7.31
CA ILE A 204 6.36 -6.55 -5.99
C ILE A 204 6.89 -7.47 -4.89
N VAL A 205 6.70 -8.79 -5.01
CA VAL A 205 7.18 -9.78 -4.02
C VAL A 205 8.70 -9.72 -3.86
N GLU A 206 9.44 -9.51 -4.95
CA GLU A 206 10.89 -9.30 -4.89
C GLU A 206 11.27 -8.00 -4.20
N LEU A 207 10.60 -6.89 -4.54
CA LEU A 207 10.87 -5.56 -3.97
C LEU A 207 10.58 -5.52 -2.47
N VAL A 208 9.44 -6.09 -2.04
CA VAL A 208 9.06 -6.13 -0.62
C VAL A 208 9.95 -7.07 0.20
N GLY A 209 10.60 -8.04 -0.45
CA GLY A 209 11.53 -9.00 0.17
C GLY A 209 12.96 -8.47 0.35
N ARG A 210 13.29 -7.29 -0.19
CA ARG A 210 14.60 -6.65 0.01
C ARG A 210 14.77 -6.20 1.46
N ASP A 211 16.02 -6.13 1.92
CA ASP A 211 16.36 -5.64 3.26
C ASP A 211 16.34 -4.12 3.31
N ASP A 212 15.14 -3.61 3.16
CA ASP A 212 14.81 -2.23 2.92
C ASP A 212 14.21 -1.65 4.21
N TYR A 213 14.40 -0.33 4.47
CA TYR A 213 13.79 0.33 5.64
C TYR A 213 12.31 -0.02 5.82
N LEU A 214 11.97 -0.40 7.04
CA LEU A 214 10.61 -0.53 7.56
C LEU A 214 10.53 0.25 8.89
N PRO A 215 9.41 0.91 9.20
CA PRO A 215 9.21 1.51 10.51
C PRO A 215 9.35 0.50 11.65
N ASP A 216 10.10 0.89 12.69
CA ASP A 216 10.18 0.13 13.94
C ASP A 216 8.79 0.01 14.60
N VAL A 217 8.59 -1.08 15.34
CA VAL A 217 7.38 -1.31 16.12
C VAL A 217 7.40 -0.40 17.36
N PRO A 218 6.50 0.59 17.48
CA PRO A 218 6.55 1.56 18.56
C PRO A 218 5.94 1.01 19.86
N CYS A 219 6.09 1.77 20.94
CA CYS A 219 5.41 1.49 22.22
C CYS A 219 3.88 1.63 22.11
N ARG A 220 3.14 1.08 23.10
CA ARG A 220 1.67 0.88 23.01
C ARG A 220 0.92 2.15 22.68
N ASN A 221 1.31 3.23 23.34
CA ASN A 221 0.65 4.52 23.22
C ASN A 221 0.92 5.20 21.86
N GLU A 222 1.86 4.68 21.08
CA GLU A 222 2.31 5.25 19.81
C GLU A 222 2.08 4.30 18.63
N LEU A 223 1.42 3.15 18.85
CA LEU A 223 1.09 2.19 17.79
C LEU A 223 0.33 2.83 16.62
N HIS A 224 -0.61 3.72 16.94
CA HIS A 224 -1.39 4.50 15.99
C HIS A 224 -0.57 5.54 15.19
N MET A 225 0.72 5.71 15.49
CA MET A 225 1.64 6.56 14.74
C MET A 225 2.30 5.82 13.58
N VAL A 226 2.26 4.49 13.57
CA VAL A 226 2.91 3.63 12.57
C VAL A 226 1.90 2.70 11.89
N TYR A 227 0.91 2.21 12.63
CA TYR A 227 -0.08 1.26 12.14
C TYR A 227 -1.51 1.80 12.24
N ASP A 228 -2.37 1.38 11.32
CA ASP A 228 -3.80 1.69 11.39
C ASP A 228 -4.51 0.69 12.29
N THR A 229 -4.89 1.14 13.48
CA THR A 229 -5.51 0.30 14.52
C THR A 229 -7.03 0.16 14.37
N SER A 230 -7.64 0.82 13.37
CA SER A 230 -9.10 0.83 13.16
C SER A 230 -9.65 -0.47 12.54
N TYR A 231 -8.84 -1.22 11.81
CA TYR A 231 -9.24 -2.50 11.23
C TYR A 231 -9.34 -3.60 12.31
N PRO A 232 -10.42 -4.40 12.35
CA PRO A 232 -10.68 -5.36 13.43
C PRO A 232 -9.82 -6.63 13.35
N ASP A 233 -9.47 -7.06 12.14
CA ASP A 233 -8.91 -8.38 11.80
C ASP A 233 -7.48 -8.30 11.25
N VAL A 234 -7.09 -7.14 10.71
CA VAL A 234 -5.78 -6.87 10.12
C VAL A 234 -5.15 -5.63 10.75
N GLN A 235 -3.82 -5.52 10.64
CA GLN A 235 -3.04 -4.43 11.20
C GLN A 235 -2.07 -3.89 10.14
N PRO A 236 -2.55 -3.10 9.17
CA PRO A 236 -1.70 -2.50 8.16
C PRO A 236 -0.84 -1.38 8.75
N TYR A 237 0.30 -1.11 8.14
CA TYR A 237 0.96 0.20 8.31
C TYR A 237 -0.01 1.32 7.94
N LEU A 238 0.16 2.51 8.50
CA LEU A 238 -0.63 3.67 8.07
C LEU A 238 -0.43 3.91 6.57
N PHE A 239 -1.54 3.97 5.84
CA PHE A 239 -1.53 4.19 4.41
C PHE A 239 -2.58 5.20 3.98
N GLN A 240 -2.41 5.76 2.79
CA GLN A 240 -3.39 6.61 2.12
C GLN A 240 -3.31 6.42 0.61
N PHE A 241 -4.43 6.62 -0.07
CA PHE A 241 -4.47 6.70 -1.53
C PHE A 241 -4.35 8.15 -1.98
N ARG A 242 -3.60 8.36 -3.06
CA ARG A 242 -3.57 9.62 -3.82
C ARG A 242 -3.83 9.32 -5.28
N ASN A 243 -4.42 10.26 -6.00
CA ASN A 243 -4.59 10.10 -7.43
C ASN A 243 -4.34 11.41 -8.19
N THR A 244 -4.09 11.29 -9.48
CA THR A 244 -3.92 12.41 -10.40
C THR A 244 -4.47 11.97 -11.75
N THR A 245 -5.42 12.71 -12.30
CA THR A 245 -5.98 12.48 -13.64
C THR A 245 -5.70 13.68 -14.53
N GLN A 246 -5.40 13.45 -15.81
CA GLN A 246 -5.31 14.54 -16.77
C GLN A 246 -6.70 15.18 -16.90
N GLY A 247 -6.88 16.37 -16.33
CA GLY A 247 -8.17 17.08 -16.26
C GLY A 247 -8.49 17.66 -14.88
N THR A 248 -7.87 17.16 -13.80
CA THR A 248 -8.06 17.70 -12.45
C THR A 248 -6.85 18.52 -12.03
N THR A 249 -6.85 19.83 -12.33
CA THR A 249 -5.97 20.79 -11.65
C THR A 249 -6.47 20.97 -10.21
N VAL A 250 -6.12 20.06 -9.31
CA VAL A 250 -6.19 20.37 -7.88
C VAL A 250 -5.07 21.37 -7.59
N PRO A 251 -5.36 22.54 -6.99
CA PRO A 251 -4.30 23.44 -6.57
C PRO A 251 -3.47 22.72 -5.52
N SER A 252 -2.20 22.47 -5.86
CA SER A 252 -1.20 22.01 -4.92
C SER A 252 -1.15 22.99 -3.75
N PHE A 253 -1.56 22.54 -2.56
CA PHE A 253 -1.28 23.23 -1.30
C PHE A 253 0.23 23.13 -1.05
N GLY A 254 0.99 23.99 -1.71
CA GLY A 254 2.45 23.93 -1.69
C GLY A 254 3.16 24.83 -2.70
N ALA A 255 2.62 26.02 -2.99
CA ALA A 255 3.35 27.04 -3.73
C ALA A 255 3.01 28.44 -3.21
N THR A 256 3.30 28.68 -1.93
CA THR A 256 3.52 30.04 -1.45
C THR A 256 4.91 30.09 -0.85
N VAL A 257 5.85 30.61 -1.64
CA VAL A 257 6.98 31.47 -1.26
C VAL A 257 7.89 31.54 -2.49
N GLY A 258 8.16 32.75 -2.98
CA GLY A 258 9.24 32.97 -3.94
C GLY A 258 8.89 33.78 -5.19
N LYS A 259 8.20 34.93 -5.05
CA LYS A 259 8.41 36.05 -5.98
C LYS A 259 8.73 37.32 -5.19
N THR A 260 9.99 37.35 -4.81
CA THR A 260 10.92 38.49 -4.85
C THR A 260 10.30 39.88 -4.85
N LEU A 261 10.52 40.58 -3.74
CA LEU A 261 10.50 42.03 -3.64
C LEU A 261 11.51 42.62 -4.63
N GLN A 262 11.02 43.27 -5.70
CA GLN A 262 11.80 44.29 -6.40
C GLN A 262 10.86 45.33 -7.04
N LYS A 263 10.51 46.34 -6.24
CA LYS A 263 10.08 47.67 -6.71
C LYS A 263 10.70 48.66 -5.74
N LEU A 264 11.96 49.02 -5.99
CA LEU A 264 12.34 50.35 -6.49
C LEU A 264 11.77 51.46 -5.61
N MET A 265 12.54 51.79 -4.58
CA MET A 265 12.70 53.18 -4.17
C MET A 265 13.34 53.92 -5.34
N ASP A 266 12.73 55.03 -5.77
CA ASP A 266 13.46 56.26 -6.07
C ASP A 266 12.52 57.45 -5.80
N PRO A 267 12.91 58.39 -4.92
CA PRO A 267 12.24 59.69 -4.77
C PRO A 267 12.90 60.71 -5.71
N PHE A 268 12.09 61.57 -6.35
CA PHE A 268 12.48 62.78 -7.09
C PHE A 268 13.98 63.04 -7.35
N GLY A 269 14.38 62.88 -8.62
CA GLY A 269 15.67 63.30 -9.19
C GLY A 269 15.77 62.91 -10.66
#